data_AF-A0A2N5U0R8-F1
#
_entry.id   AF-A0A2N5U0R8-F1
#
_cell.length_a   1.000
_cell.length_b   1.000
_cell.length_c   1.000
_cell.angle_alpha   90.00
_cell.angle_beta   90.00
_cell.angle_gamma   90.00
#
_symmetry.space_group_name_H-M   'P 1'
#
loop_
_entity.id
_entity.type
_entity.pdbx_description
1 polymer ?
#
loop_
_entity_poly.entity_id
_entity_poly.type
_entity_poly.pdbx_seq_one_letter_code
_entity_poly.pdbx_strand_id
1 'polypeptide(L)'
;MSTTSSEKPTKRRSDDLELPFEEPHKSRRLDFMKYAIRLDPKAYEFLVNQSALAYLFFSIGNPLKAAVAYEDFLGLCSRSHWSTSIIEGGQLVIIQSIFNLTRCYLALGQSDKAQDTLQELWDPTSTKSISFGHSLFSELAWLYYEVKDACSKRRSQRLNSRNLKAYNYLDSIFSTL
;
A
#
# COMPACT_ATOMS: atom_id res chain seq x y z
N MET A 1 -65.06 33.85 -33.83
CA MET A 1 -64.68 33.43 -35.20
C MET A 1 -63.26 32.90 -35.15
N SER A 2 -63.01 31.74 -35.77
CA SER A 2 -61.66 31.23 -36.11
C SER A 2 -61.00 32.16 -37.17
N THR A 3 -59.71 32.17 -37.55
CA THR A 3 -58.49 31.31 -37.45
C THR A 3 -57.27 32.24 -37.76
N THR A 4 -55.95 31.93 -37.69
CA THR A 4 -55.17 30.68 -37.54
C THR A 4 -53.75 30.97 -37.01
N SER A 5 -53.20 30.04 -36.22
CA SER A 5 -51.85 29.42 -36.27
C SER A 5 -50.73 30.00 -37.16
N SER A 6 -49.52 30.13 -36.58
CA SER A 6 -48.26 29.67 -37.20
C SER A 6 -47.20 29.36 -36.12
N GLU A 7 -46.67 28.14 -36.08
CA GLU A 7 -45.63 27.68 -35.15
C GLU A 7 -44.22 27.64 -35.79
N LYS A 8 -43.21 27.41 -34.93
CA LYS A 8 -41.87 26.80 -35.16
C LYS A 8 -40.68 27.76 -35.40
N PRO A 9 -39.44 27.35 -35.05
CA PRO A 9 -39.05 26.52 -33.90
C PRO A 9 -37.77 26.96 -33.17
N THR A 10 -37.65 26.50 -31.92
CA THR A 10 -36.44 26.01 -31.22
C THR A 10 -35.05 26.56 -31.62
N LYS A 11 -34.40 27.25 -30.68
CA LYS A 11 -32.95 27.06 -30.44
C LYS A 11 -32.68 27.03 -28.94
N ARG A 12 -32.28 25.85 -28.44
CA ARG A 12 -31.90 25.67 -27.02
C ARG A 12 -30.62 26.46 -26.78
N ARG A 13 -30.62 27.30 -25.73
CA ARG A 13 -29.39 27.88 -25.20
C ARG A 13 -28.78 26.79 -24.32
N SER A 14 -27.73 26.14 -24.81
CA SER A 14 -26.95 25.17 -24.05
C SER A 14 -26.20 25.86 -22.93
N ASP A 15 -26.13 25.20 -21.78
CA ASP A 15 -25.51 25.73 -20.57
C ASP A 15 -24.00 25.93 -20.74
N ASP A 16 -23.52 27.14 -20.43
CA ASP A 16 -22.09 27.42 -20.27
C ASP A 16 -21.61 26.84 -18.94
N LEU A 17 -21.53 25.51 -18.86
CA LEU A 17 -20.73 24.83 -17.85
C LEU A 17 -19.26 24.90 -18.29
N GLU A 18 -18.56 25.97 -17.90
CA GLU A 18 -17.10 26.02 -17.98
C GLU A 18 -16.51 24.95 -17.05
N LEU A 19 -16.27 23.75 -17.60
CA LEU A 19 -15.48 22.72 -16.96
C LEU A 19 -14.07 23.27 -16.71
N PRO A 20 -13.53 23.20 -15.48
CA PRO A 20 -12.13 23.47 -15.25
C PRO A 20 -11.31 22.49 -16.10
N PHE A 21 -10.37 23.02 -16.89
CA PHE A 21 -9.49 22.24 -17.74
C PHE A 21 -8.88 21.06 -16.97
N GLU A 22 -9.28 19.83 -17.30
CA GLU A 22 -8.57 18.64 -16.82
C GLU A 22 -7.16 18.68 -17.41
N GLU A 23 -6.14 18.82 -16.54
CA GLU A 23 -4.76 18.78 -16.99
C GLU A 23 -4.48 17.46 -17.71
N PRO A 24 -3.84 17.47 -18.90
CA PRO A 24 -3.65 16.27 -19.70
C PRO A 24 -2.87 15.23 -18.90
N HIS A 25 -3.40 14.00 -18.87
CA HIS A 25 -2.92 12.89 -18.03
C HIS A 25 -1.40 12.85 -17.91
N LYS A 26 -0.88 13.26 -16.75
CA LYS A 26 0.55 13.31 -16.49
C LYS A 26 1.11 11.90 -16.65
N SER A 27 2.06 11.76 -17.58
CA SER A 27 2.77 10.50 -17.75
C SER A 27 3.49 10.17 -16.44
N ARG A 28 3.24 8.97 -15.89
CA ARG A 28 3.92 8.47 -14.68
C ARG A 28 5.44 8.66 -14.77
N ARG A 29 6.02 8.51 -15.96
CA ARG A 29 7.44 8.73 -16.25
C ARG A 29 7.86 10.20 -16.08
N LEU A 30 7.00 11.15 -16.42
CA LEU A 30 7.27 12.59 -16.35
C LEU A 30 7.19 13.10 -14.90
N ASP A 31 6.26 12.57 -14.11
CA ASP A 31 6.23 12.82 -12.67
C ASP A 31 7.46 12.22 -11.98
N PHE A 32 7.81 10.95 -12.26
CA PHE A 32 9.08 10.34 -11.82
C PHE A 32 10.32 11.20 -12.17
N MET A 33 10.38 11.75 -13.39
CA MET A 33 11.47 12.63 -13.80
C MET A 33 11.49 13.97 -13.05
N LYS A 34 10.33 14.58 -12.75
CA LYS A 34 10.25 15.81 -11.94
C LYS A 34 10.81 15.60 -10.54
N TYR A 35 10.55 14.44 -9.92
CA TYR A 35 11.08 14.13 -8.60
C TYR A 35 12.59 13.87 -8.60
N ALA A 36 13.11 13.18 -9.63
CA ALA A 36 14.54 12.88 -9.76
C ALA A 36 15.42 14.14 -9.86
N ILE A 37 14.89 15.25 -10.39
CA ILE A 37 15.61 16.53 -10.57
C ILE A 37 15.89 17.25 -9.23
N ARG A 38 15.19 16.91 -8.14
CA ARG A 38 15.33 17.59 -6.83
C ARG A 38 16.16 16.82 -5.79
N LEU A 39 16.48 15.55 -6.02
CA LEU A 39 17.30 14.76 -5.09
C LEU A 39 18.80 14.87 -5.39
N ASP A 40 19.64 14.54 -4.41
CA ASP A 40 21.00 14.06 -4.72
C ASP A 40 20.88 12.78 -5.56
N PRO A 41 21.39 12.75 -6.81
CA PRO A 41 21.28 11.58 -7.67
C PRO A 41 21.87 10.32 -7.03
N LYS A 42 22.95 10.45 -6.25
CA LYS A 42 23.58 9.30 -5.57
C LYS A 42 22.71 8.71 -4.48
N ALA A 43 22.03 9.57 -3.72
CA ALA A 43 21.07 9.15 -2.71
C ALA A 43 19.86 8.45 -3.36
N TYR A 44 19.32 9.02 -4.45
CA TYR A 44 18.20 8.40 -5.19
C TYR A 44 18.58 7.03 -5.76
N GLU A 45 19.72 6.95 -6.45
CA GLU A 45 20.22 5.71 -7.06
C GLU A 45 20.44 4.62 -5.99
N PHE A 46 21.02 4.96 -4.84
CA PHE A 46 21.16 4.01 -3.73
C PHE A 46 19.80 3.51 -3.22
N LEU A 47 18.82 4.39 -3.00
CA LEU A 47 17.48 3.99 -2.53
C LEU A 47 16.80 3.05 -3.52
N VAL A 48 16.82 3.38 -4.81
CA VAL A 48 16.26 2.53 -5.87
C VAL A 48 16.97 1.19 -5.91
N ASN A 49 18.31 1.16 -5.93
CA ASN A 49 19.08 -0.07 -6.01
C ASN A 49 18.83 -1.02 -4.82
N GLN A 50 18.78 -0.51 -3.58
CA GLN A 50 18.48 -1.34 -2.40
C GLN A 50 17.06 -1.91 -2.46
N SER A 51 16.05 -1.09 -2.79
CA SER A 51 14.67 -1.56 -2.92
C SER A 51 14.48 -2.59 -4.05
N ALA A 52 15.25 -2.47 -5.13
CA ALA A 52 15.25 -3.39 -6.28
C ALA A 52 15.92 -4.72 -5.95
N LEU A 53 17.01 -4.74 -5.17
CA LEU A 53 17.63 -5.96 -4.66
C LEU A 53 16.69 -6.75 -3.74
N ALA A 54 15.98 -6.05 -2.84
CA ALA A 54 14.96 -6.66 -2.01
C ALA A 54 13.79 -7.23 -2.84
N TYR A 55 13.35 -6.51 -3.88
CA TYR A 55 12.33 -6.98 -4.81
C TYR A 55 12.78 -8.21 -5.62
N LEU A 56 14.06 -8.28 -6.02
CA LEU A 56 14.61 -9.44 -6.71
C LEU A 56 14.45 -10.72 -5.87
N PHE A 57 14.77 -10.67 -4.56
CA PHE A 57 14.56 -11.80 -3.66
C PHE A 57 13.08 -12.22 -3.56
N PHE A 58 12.15 -11.27 -3.62
CA PHE A 58 10.72 -11.56 -3.65
C PHE A 58 10.32 -12.25 -4.95
N SER A 59 10.77 -11.74 -6.10
CA SER A 59 10.44 -12.29 -7.43
C SER A 59 10.97 -13.70 -7.69
N ILE A 60 12.09 -14.09 -7.06
CA ILE A 60 12.61 -15.48 -7.11
C ILE A 60 11.94 -16.41 -6.09
N GLY A 61 10.84 -15.99 -5.45
CA GLY A 61 10.08 -16.79 -4.50
C GLY A 61 10.74 -16.94 -3.12
N ASN A 62 11.61 -16.02 -2.72
CA ASN A 62 12.25 -16.04 -1.39
C ASN A 62 11.76 -14.87 -0.50
N PRO A 63 10.52 -14.95 0.05
CA PRO A 63 9.96 -13.88 0.85
C PRO A 63 10.72 -13.65 2.17
N LEU A 64 11.47 -14.64 2.67
CA LEU A 64 12.29 -14.49 3.88
C LEU A 64 13.50 -13.56 3.62
N LYS A 65 14.27 -13.81 2.55
CA LYS A 65 15.38 -12.93 2.18
C LYS A 65 14.90 -11.53 1.77
N ALA A 66 13.75 -11.47 1.08
CA ALA A 66 13.13 -10.19 0.72
C ALA A 66 12.71 -9.39 1.96
N ALA A 67 12.08 -10.02 2.95
CA ALA A 67 11.70 -9.37 4.21
C ALA A 67 12.92 -8.77 4.93
N VAL A 68 13.99 -9.54 5.11
CA VAL A 68 15.24 -9.05 5.74
C VAL A 68 15.83 -7.88 4.96
N ALA A 69 15.94 -7.98 3.63
CA ALA A 69 16.47 -6.89 2.81
C ALA A 69 15.62 -5.61 2.87
N TYR A 70 14.29 -5.73 3.00
CA TYR A 70 13.40 -4.58 3.22
C TYR A 70 13.47 -4.04 4.66
N GLU A 71 13.56 -4.89 5.69
CA GLU A 71 13.80 -4.48 7.09
C GLU A 71 15.11 -3.65 7.18
N ASP A 72 16.20 -4.14 6.59
CA ASP A 72 17.50 -3.45 6.54
C ASP A 72 17.41 -2.11 5.79
N PHE A 73 16.79 -2.10 4.60
CA PHE A 73 16.60 -0.88 3.80
C PHE A 73 15.79 0.20 4.55
N LEU A 74 14.66 -0.17 5.15
CA LEU A 74 13.81 0.78 5.89
C LEU A 74 14.49 1.23 7.20
N GLY A 75 15.27 0.35 7.83
CA GLY A 75 16.12 0.69 8.98
C GLY A 75 17.20 1.73 8.62
N LEU A 76 17.87 1.57 7.48
CA LEU A 76 18.83 2.55 6.96
C LEU A 76 18.15 3.88 6.64
N CYS A 77 17.01 3.88 5.95
CA CYS A 77 16.24 5.09 5.65
C CYS A 77 15.89 5.86 6.93
N SER A 78 15.42 5.15 7.96
CA SER A 78 14.98 5.73 9.24
C SER A 78 16.12 6.27 10.10
N ARG A 79 17.34 5.72 9.96
CA ARG A 79 18.54 6.15 10.72
C ARG A 79 19.41 7.16 9.98
N SER A 80 19.21 7.34 8.68
CA SER A 80 20.05 8.20 7.85
C SER A 80 19.68 9.67 7.95
N HIS A 81 20.69 10.51 7.77
CA HIS A 81 20.58 11.94 7.48
C HIS A 81 19.89 12.24 6.13
N TRP A 82 19.51 11.20 5.37
CA TRP A 82 18.80 11.35 4.10
C TRP A 82 17.30 11.50 4.32
N SER A 83 16.78 11.18 5.51
CA SER A 83 15.38 11.44 5.90
C SER A 83 14.95 12.90 5.66
N THR A 84 15.87 13.86 5.77
CA THR A 84 15.66 15.29 5.43
C THR A 84 15.98 15.65 3.97
N SER A 85 16.73 14.81 3.25
CA SER A 85 17.05 14.98 1.81
C SER A 85 16.06 14.27 0.87
N ILE A 86 15.25 13.37 1.42
CA ILE A 86 14.20 12.63 0.72
C ILE A 86 13.00 13.54 0.50
N ILE A 87 13.07 14.35 -0.55
CA ILE A 87 11.91 14.97 -1.19
C ILE A 87 11.05 13.84 -1.79
N GLU A 88 9.75 14.10 -2.01
CA GLU A 88 8.66 13.20 -2.45
C GLU A 88 9.05 11.95 -3.29
N GLY A 89 10.01 12.07 -4.23
CA GLY A 89 10.50 10.94 -5.02
C GLY A 89 11.08 9.77 -4.22
N GLY A 90 11.84 10.04 -3.14
CA GLY A 90 12.36 8.98 -2.26
C GLY A 90 11.29 8.42 -1.32
N GLN A 91 10.28 9.24 -0.97
CA GLN A 91 9.14 8.82 -0.16
C GLN A 91 8.32 7.75 -0.89
N LEU A 92 8.17 7.86 -2.22
CA LEU A 92 7.53 6.84 -3.05
C LEU A 92 8.25 5.48 -2.99
N VAL A 93 9.59 5.47 -3.02
CA VAL A 93 10.41 4.24 -2.89
C VAL A 93 10.23 3.59 -1.52
N ILE A 94 10.16 4.40 -0.46
CA ILE A 94 9.88 3.94 0.91
C ILE A 94 8.48 3.33 1.00
N ILE A 95 7.44 4.01 0.51
CA ILE A 95 6.06 3.52 0.51
C ILE A 95 5.94 2.18 -0.23
N GLN A 96 6.52 2.07 -1.43
CA GLN A 96 6.48 0.83 -2.20
C GLN A 96 7.23 -0.31 -1.50
N SER A 97 8.33 0.01 -0.80
CA SER A 97 9.08 -0.96 0.01
C SER A 97 8.28 -1.44 1.22
N ILE A 98 7.51 -0.57 1.87
CA ILE A 98 6.60 -0.94 2.96
C ILE A 98 5.50 -1.90 2.45
N PHE A 99 4.85 -1.59 1.31
CA PHE A 99 3.90 -2.52 0.71
C PHE A 99 4.51 -3.89 0.39
N ASN A 100 5.74 -3.91 -0.14
CA ASN A 100 6.40 -5.16 -0.49
C ASN A 100 6.86 -5.95 0.75
N LEU A 101 7.30 -5.29 1.82
CA LEU A 101 7.58 -5.93 3.11
C LEU A 101 6.30 -6.55 3.72
N THR A 102 5.18 -5.83 3.69
CA THR A 102 3.87 -6.37 4.10
C THR A 102 3.51 -7.63 3.31
N ARG A 103 3.70 -7.63 1.98
CA ARG A 103 3.51 -8.82 1.11
C ARG A 103 4.45 -9.97 1.48
N CYS A 104 5.71 -9.68 1.83
CA CYS A 104 6.65 -10.70 2.32
C CYS A 104 6.14 -11.35 3.61
N TYR A 105 5.68 -10.55 4.58
CA TYR A 105 5.11 -11.10 5.83
C TYR A 105 3.83 -11.89 5.62
N LEU A 106 2.94 -11.47 4.70
CA LEU A 106 1.77 -12.26 4.31
C LEU A 106 2.17 -13.62 3.74
N ALA A 107 3.14 -13.66 2.82
CA ALA A 107 3.68 -14.90 2.25
C ALA A 107 4.36 -15.80 3.32
N LEU A 108 4.89 -15.22 4.39
CA LEU A 108 5.46 -15.94 5.54
C LEU A 108 4.43 -16.32 6.61
N GLY A 109 3.15 -16.00 6.44
CA GLY A 109 2.09 -16.22 7.44
C GLY A 109 2.22 -15.35 8.70
N GLN A 110 3.04 -14.30 8.65
CA GLN A 110 3.34 -13.37 9.76
C GLN A 110 2.36 -12.19 9.76
N SER A 111 1.06 -12.49 9.83
CA SER A 111 -0.03 -11.51 9.74
C SER A 111 0.09 -10.33 10.73
N ASP A 112 0.60 -10.60 11.93
CA ASP A 112 0.76 -9.60 12.99
C ASP A 112 1.80 -8.54 12.53
N LYS A 113 2.99 -8.97 12.08
CA LYS A 113 4.00 -8.07 11.49
C LYS A 113 3.50 -7.36 10.23
N ALA A 114 2.74 -8.04 9.37
CA ALA A 114 2.16 -7.45 8.17
C ALA A 114 1.23 -6.28 8.51
N GLN A 115 0.47 -6.39 9.61
CA GLN A 115 -0.37 -5.33 10.13
C GLN A 115 0.44 -4.16 10.70
N ASP A 116 1.42 -4.45 11.55
CA ASP A 116 2.27 -3.44 12.19
C ASP A 116 3.02 -2.60 11.14
N THR A 117 3.60 -3.25 10.12
CA THR A 117 4.30 -2.57 9.02
C THR A 117 3.36 -1.76 8.12
N LEU A 118 2.16 -2.27 7.82
CA LEU A 118 1.20 -1.51 7.01
C LEU A 118 0.63 -0.29 7.75
N GLN A 119 0.62 -0.30 9.09
CA GLN A 119 0.13 0.82 9.90
C GLN A 119 0.89 2.12 9.62
N GLU A 120 2.19 2.06 9.28
CA GLU A 120 2.98 3.25 8.92
C GLU A 120 2.39 4.07 7.76
N LEU A 121 1.53 3.48 6.92
CA LEU A 121 0.94 4.12 5.74
C LEU A 121 -0.49 4.66 5.94
N TRP A 122 -1.15 4.37 7.06
CA TRP A 122 -2.50 4.89 7.36
C TRP A 122 -2.65 5.52 8.75
N ASP A 123 -1.63 5.42 9.61
CA ASP A 123 -1.57 6.19 10.84
C ASP A 123 -1.40 7.69 10.51
N PRO A 124 -2.31 8.59 10.94
CA PRO A 124 -2.22 10.02 10.63
C PRO A 124 -1.06 10.73 11.34
N THR A 125 -0.40 10.09 12.31
CA THR A 125 0.81 10.62 12.97
C THR A 125 2.09 10.27 12.20
N SER A 126 2.02 9.36 11.23
CA SER A 126 3.15 8.96 10.39
C SER A 126 3.43 9.99 9.30
N THR A 127 4.70 10.37 9.13
CA THR A 127 5.17 11.17 7.98
C THR A 127 5.03 10.41 6.64
N LYS A 128 4.70 9.12 6.68
CA LYS A 128 4.48 8.26 5.50
C LYS A 128 2.99 8.01 5.21
N SER A 129 2.09 8.67 5.95
CA SER A 129 0.64 8.47 5.85
C SER A 129 0.10 8.82 4.46
N ILE A 130 -0.72 7.92 3.92
CA ILE A 130 -1.35 8.01 2.60
C ILE A 130 -2.79 8.49 2.78
N SER A 131 -3.09 9.70 2.31
CA SER A 131 -4.44 10.24 2.30
C SER A 131 -5.29 9.66 1.16
N PHE A 132 -6.62 9.80 1.26
CA PHE A 132 -7.57 9.31 0.25
C PHE A 132 -7.30 9.80 -1.19
N GLY A 133 -6.76 11.01 -1.35
CA GLY A 133 -6.43 11.59 -2.65
C GLY A 133 -5.10 11.11 -3.25
N HIS A 134 -4.34 10.29 -2.53
CA HIS A 134 -3.02 9.83 -2.98
C HIS A 134 -3.13 8.66 -3.98
N SER A 135 -2.29 8.65 -5.02
CA SER A 135 -2.35 7.67 -6.13
C SER A 135 -2.18 6.20 -5.70
N LEU A 136 -1.57 5.96 -4.53
CA LEU A 136 -1.38 4.63 -3.94
C LEU A 136 -2.46 4.23 -2.91
N PHE A 137 -3.48 5.06 -2.68
CA PHE A 137 -4.53 4.76 -1.69
C PHE A 137 -5.28 3.45 -1.99
N SER A 138 -5.54 3.15 -3.27
CA SER A 138 -6.21 1.90 -3.69
C SER A 138 -5.37 0.66 -3.37
N GLU A 139 -4.04 0.73 -3.51
CA GLU A 139 -3.12 -0.37 -3.17
C GLU A 139 -3.08 -0.60 -1.64
N LEU A 140 -3.03 0.50 -0.87
CA LEU A 140 -3.13 0.47 0.59
C LEU A 140 -4.45 -0.16 1.07
N ALA A 141 -5.59 0.27 0.52
CA ALA A 141 -6.91 -0.22 0.91
C ALA A 141 -7.08 -1.72 0.60
N TRP A 142 -6.59 -2.17 -0.55
CA TRP A 142 -6.57 -3.58 -0.93
C TRP A 142 -5.68 -4.42 0.00
N LEU A 143 -4.44 -3.98 0.25
CA LEU A 143 -3.50 -4.70 1.09
C LEU A 143 -3.92 -4.72 2.57
N TYR A 144 -4.60 -3.66 3.04
CA TYR A 144 -5.23 -3.64 4.37
C TYR A 144 -6.30 -4.73 4.52
N TYR A 145 -7.10 -4.95 3.47
CA TYR A 145 -8.10 -6.02 3.46
C TYR A 145 -7.44 -7.41 3.51
N GLU A 146 -6.40 -7.65 2.72
CA GLU A 146 -5.64 -8.92 2.77
C GLU A 146 -5.06 -9.21 4.15
N VAL A 147 -4.43 -8.21 4.78
CA VAL A 147 -3.89 -8.33 6.15
C VAL A 147 -5.00 -8.64 7.15
N LYS A 148 -6.15 -7.97 7.07
CA LYS A 148 -7.29 -8.18 7.96
C LYS A 148 -7.89 -9.58 7.83
N ASP A 149 -8.00 -10.09 6.61
CA ASP A 149 -8.43 -11.47 6.33
C ASP A 149 -7.42 -12.51 6.86
N ALA A 150 -6.12 -12.31 6.60
CA ALA A 150 -5.05 -13.17 7.13
C ALA A 150 -5.04 -13.22 8.66
N CYS A 151 -5.16 -12.07 9.34
CA CYS A 151 -5.30 -11.98 10.80
C CYS A 151 -6.54 -12.75 11.31
N SER A 152 -7.66 -12.66 10.58
CA SER A 152 -8.92 -13.35 10.95
C SER A 152 -8.78 -14.87 10.82
N LYS A 153 -8.26 -15.36 9.68
CA LYS A 153 -7.95 -16.79 9.45
C LYS A 153 -7.03 -17.37 10.52
N ARG A 154 -5.97 -16.64 10.88
CA ARG A 154 -4.99 -17.06 11.90
C ARG A 154 -5.59 -17.12 13.31
N ARG A 155 -6.54 -16.24 13.66
CA ARG A 155 -7.29 -16.30 14.92
C ARG A 155 -8.14 -17.58 14.98
N SER A 156 -8.89 -17.90 13.93
CA SER A 156 -9.69 -19.12 13.85
C SER A 156 -8.83 -20.40 13.97
N GLN A 157 -7.67 -20.45 13.29
CA GLN A 157 -6.71 -21.55 13.43
C GLN A 157 -6.18 -21.69 14.86
N ARG A 158 -5.81 -20.57 15.52
CA ARG A 158 -5.35 -20.58 16.93
C ARG A 158 -6.43 -21.08 17.89
N LEU A 159 -7.71 -20.73 17.67
CA LEU A 159 -8.83 -21.22 18.48
C LEU A 159 -9.03 -22.73 18.29
N ASN A 160 -9.07 -23.21 17.04
CA ASN A 160 -9.19 -24.64 16.76
C ASN A 160 -8.05 -25.47 17.38
N SER A 161 -6.80 -24.97 17.31
CA SER A 161 -5.64 -25.63 17.93
C SER A 161 -5.73 -25.66 19.46
N ARG A 162 -6.24 -24.60 20.11
CA ARG A 162 -6.47 -24.57 21.57
C ARG A 162 -7.55 -25.57 21.99
N ASN A 163 -8.66 -25.61 21.26
CA ASN A 163 -9.75 -26.55 21.53
C ASN A 163 -9.25 -28.00 21.40
N LEU A 164 -8.53 -28.34 20.32
CA LEU A 164 -7.95 -29.68 20.13
C LEU A 164 -6.99 -30.07 21.27
N LYS A 165 -6.15 -29.14 21.75
CA LYS A 165 -5.29 -29.38 22.92
C LYS A 165 -6.09 -29.62 24.21
N ALA A 166 -7.19 -28.89 24.40
CA ALA A 166 -8.07 -29.09 25.55
C ALA A 166 -8.78 -30.45 25.51
N TYR A 167 -9.29 -30.87 24.34
CA TYR A 167 -9.86 -32.21 24.16
C TYR A 167 -8.84 -33.31 24.45
N ASN A 168 -7.65 -33.26 23.83
CA ASN A 168 -6.61 -34.27 24.05
C ASN A 168 -6.15 -34.33 25.52
N TYR A 169 -6.16 -33.20 26.24
CA TYR A 169 -5.82 -33.15 27.66
C TYR A 169 -6.91 -33.79 28.54
N LEU A 170 -8.19 -33.55 28.24
CA LEU A 170 -9.31 -34.18 28.93
C LEU A 170 -9.35 -35.69 28.67
N ASP A 171 -9.21 -36.14 27.41
CA ASP A 171 -9.14 -37.56 27.06
C ASP A 171 -7.98 -38.27 27.78
N SER A 172 -6.82 -37.62 27.92
CA SER A 172 -5.68 -38.14 28.68
C SER A 172 -6.01 -38.34 30.16
N ILE A 173 -6.74 -37.39 30.79
CA ILE A 173 -7.18 -37.53 32.18
C ILE A 173 -8.17 -38.70 32.32
N PHE A 174 -9.21 -38.75 31.48
CA PHE A 174 -10.23 -39.80 31.55
C PHE A 174 -9.70 -41.20 31.18
N SER A 175 -8.59 -41.29 30.44
CA SER A 175 -7.93 -42.57 30.12
C SER A 175 -6.97 -43.07 31.22
N THR A 176 -6.79 -42.32 32.30
CA THR A 176 -5.90 -42.66 33.44
C THR A 176 -6.63 -42.89 34.77
N LEU A 177 -7.96 -42.93 34.73
CA LEU A 177 -8.87 -43.23 35.84
C LEU A 177 -9.56 -44.59 35.64
#